data_AF-A0A3D3Q7W7-F1
#
_entry.id   AF-A0A3D3Q7W7-F1
#
_cell.length_a   1.000
_cell.length_b   1.000
_cell.length_c   1.000
_cell.angle_alpha   90.00
_cell.angle_beta   90.00
_cell.angle_gamma   90.00
#
_symmetry.space_group_name_H-M   'P 1'
#
loop_
_entity.id
_entity.type
_entity.pdbx_description
1 polymer ?
#
loop_
_entity_poly.entity_id
_entity_poly.type
_entity_poly.pdbx_seq_one_letter_code
_entity_poly.pdbx_strand_id
1 'polypeptide(L)'
;GVIRLRAMAKEGVLAYPVVAINDADTKHLFDNRFGTGQSTIDGIIRATNLLLAGRTVVVAGYGMCGRGVASRARGLGARVIVTEIDPLVALEAVMEGYQVLPMREAARVGEVFITVTGDTSILAREHFGLMKDGAVLANSGHFDVEIDKEALGDLAVEVRRIREFVDEYRMEDGRRIHLLAEGRLVNLAAAEGHPAAVMDMSFANQALSVEWLHANAEGLGQEVVPVPVEIDKEVARLKLTAMGVEIDELSPAQDAYLKSWEQGT
;
A
#
# COMPACT_ATOMS: atom_id res chain seq x y z
N GLY A 1 -8.42 8.57 -0.44
CA GLY A 1 -9.00 9.44 -1.48
C GLY A 1 -10.39 8.96 -1.87
N VAL A 2 -10.46 7.90 -2.68
CA VAL A 2 -11.73 7.32 -3.21
C VAL A 2 -12.77 7.03 -2.12
N ILE A 3 -12.37 6.48 -0.97
CA ILE A 3 -13.28 6.22 0.17
C ILE A 3 -14.03 7.50 0.60
N ARG A 4 -13.33 8.64 0.68
CA ARG A 4 -13.95 9.92 1.06
C ARG A 4 -14.90 10.43 -0.03
N LEU A 5 -14.53 10.29 -1.29
CA LEU A 5 -15.37 10.71 -2.42
C LEU A 5 -16.65 9.86 -2.51
N ARG A 6 -16.55 8.55 -2.21
CA ARG A 6 -17.72 7.67 -2.07
C ARG A 6 -18.61 8.06 -0.90
N ALA A 7 -18.03 8.45 0.23
CA ALA A 7 -18.80 8.97 1.37
C ALA A 7 -19.54 10.26 0.99
N MET A 8 -18.87 11.20 0.32
CA MET A 8 -19.48 12.43 -0.19
C MET A 8 -20.62 12.14 -1.17
N ALA A 9 -20.45 11.18 -2.09
CA ALA A 9 -21.50 10.78 -3.02
C ALA A 9 -22.71 10.18 -2.28
N LYS A 10 -22.46 9.30 -1.31
CA LYS A 10 -23.52 8.68 -0.47
C LYS A 10 -24.30 9.71 0.34
N GLU A 11 -23.64 10.78 0.80
CA GLU A 11 -24.24 11.88 1.54
C GLU A 11 -24.88 12.94 0.62
N GLY A 12 -24.76 12.81 -0.71
CA GLY A 12 -25.31 13.77 -1.67
C GLY A 12 -24.60 15.12 -1.67
N VAL A 13 -23.38 15.20 -1.13
CA VAL A 13 -22.56 16.44 -1.08
C VAL A 13 -21.49 16.48 -2.17
N LEU A 14 -21.40 15.44 -3.01
CA LEU A 14 -20.52 15.44 -4.17
C LEU A 14 -21.07 16.37 -5.26
N ALA A 15 -20.26 17.34 -5.70
CA ALA A 15 -20.73 18.39 -6.61
C ALA A 15 -20.57 18.03 -8.11
N TYR A 16 -19.74 17.05 -8.44
CA TYR A 16 -19.38 16.69 -9.81
C TYR A 16 -18.96 15.21 -9.91
N PRO A 17 -19.05 14.58 -11.09
CA PRO A 17 -18.60 13.21 -11.29
C PRO A 17 -17.12 13.02 -10.99
N VAL A 18 -16.77 11.87 -10.44
CA VAL A 18 -15.39 11.48 -10.11
C VAL A 18 -15.11 10.11 -10.71
N VAL A 19 -14.00 9.96 -11.42
CA VAL A 19 -13.50 8.63 -11.82
C VAL A 19 -12.54 8.10 -10.75
N ALA A 20 -12.84 6.91 -10.22
CA ALA A 20 -12.01 6.22 -9.25
C ALA A 20 -10.82 5.51 -9.90
N ILE A 21 -9.81 6.27 -10.34
CA ILE A 21 -8.59 5.74 -10.97
C ILE A 21 -7.90 4.68 -10.11
N ASN A 22 -7.92 4.84 -8.79
CA ASN A 22 -7.29 3.88 -7.90
C ASN A 22 -7.90 2.47 -8.01
N ASP A 23 -9.12 2.33 -8.51
CA ASP A 23 -9.81 1.04 -8.61
C ASP A 23 -9.53 0.32 -9.94
N ALA A 24 -8.89 0.98 -10.91
CA ALA A 24 -8.44 0.32 -12.14
C ALA A 24 -7.43 -0.79 -11.83
N ASP A 25 -7.53 -1.91 -12.52
CA ASP A 25 -6.64 -3.07 -12.40
C ASP A 25 -5.19 -2.66 -12.67
N THR A 26 -4.95 -1.92 -13.75
CA THR A 26 -3.61 -1.40 -14.09
C THR A 26 -3.08 -0.36 -13.10
N LYS A 27 -3.91 0.11 -12.16
CA LYS A 27 -3.48 0.91 -11.02
C LYS A 27 -3.24 0.03 -9.80
N HIS A 28 -4.27 -0.50 -9.15
CA HIS A 28 -4.11 -1.11 -7.84
C HIS A 28 -3.34 -2.44 -7.85
N LEU A 29 -3.41 -3.23 -8.92
CA LEU A 29 -2.65 -4.48 -9.00
C LEU A 29 -1.16 -4.23 -9.23
N PHE A 30 -0.78 -3.04 -9.70
CA PHE A 30 0.58 -2.71 -10.09
C PHE A 30 1.22 -1.61 -9.23
N ASP A 31 0.68 -0.40 -9.24
CA ASP A 31 1.17 0.75 -8.47
C ASP A 31 1.15 0.45 -6.96
N ASN A 32 -0.01 0.04 -6.43
CA ASN A 32 -0.12 -0.25 -5.00
C ASN A 32 0.74 -1.46 -4.61
N ARG A 33 0.87 -2.48 -5.46
CA ARG A 33 1.61 -3.70 -5.12
C ARG A 33 3.11 -3.55 -5.35
N PHE A 34 3.52 -3.28 -6.58
CA PHE A 34 4.93 -3.25 -6.96
C PHE A 34 5.58 -1.90 -6.65
N GLY A 35 4.87 -0.80 -6.90
CA GLY A 35 5.35 0.56 -6.61
C GLY A 35 5.53 0.79 -5.12
N THR A 36 4.47 0.66 -4.33
CA THR A 36 4.54 0.87 -2.87
C THR A 36 5.52 -0.12 -2.24
N GLY A 37 5.45 -1.40 -2.62
CA GLY A 37 6.31 -2.43 -2.05
C GLY A 37 7.80 -2.15 -2.23
N GLN A 38 8.24 -1.75 -3.42
CA GLN A 38 9.64 -1.42 -3.68
C GLN A 38 10.05 -0.12 -2.99
N SER A 39 9.28 0.95 -3.17
CA SER A 39 9.62 2.30 -2.70
C SER A 39 9.59 2.43 -1.17
N THR A 40 8.73 1.68 -0.48
CA THR A 40 8.69 1.62 1.00
C THR A 40 9.98 1.06 1.55
N ILE A 41 10.44 -0.06 0.99
CA ILE A 41 11.67 -0.71 1.40
C ILE A 41 12.88 0.17 1.07
N ASP A 42 12.91 0.84 -0.09
CA ASP A 42 13.93 1.82 -0.44
C ASP A 42 13.98 2.97 0.58
N GLY A 43 12.85 3.58 0.91
CA GLY A 43 12.77 4.66 1.91
C GLY A 43 13.29 4.25 3.29
N ILE A 44 12.94 3.05 3.75
CA ILE A 44 13.45 2.50 5.02
C ILE A 44 14.96 2.31 4.96
N ILE A 45 15.49 1.71 3.88
CA ILE A 45 16.93 1.46 3.73
C ILE A 45 17.71 2.77 3.63
N ARG A 46 17.25 3.75 2.84
CA ARG A 46 17.90 5.06 2.72
C ARG A 46 17.91 5.80 4.06
N ALA A 47 16.78 5.84 4.77
CA ALA A 47 16.67 6.51 6.06
C ALA A 47 17.54 5.86 7.15
N THR A 48 17.66 4.53 7.17
CA THR A 48 18.19 3.82 8.34
C THR A 48 19.50 3.07 8.11
N ASN A 49 19.82 2.72 6.87
CA ASN A 49 20.88 1.77 6.52
C ASN A 49 20.77 0.41 7.25
N LEU A 50 19.55 -0.01 7.61
CA LEU A 50 19.32 -1.28 8.29
C LEU A 50 19.43 -2.47 7.34
N LEU A 51 20.06 -3.54 7.82
CA LEU A 51 20.02 -4.85 7.16
C LEU A 51 18.69 -5.55 7.45
N LEU A 52 17.83 -5.76 6.46
CA LEU A 52 16.55 -6.45 6.70
C LEU A 52 16.69 -7.97 6.90
N ALA A 53 17.76 -8.58 6.37
CA ALA A 53 18.01 -10.01 6.50
C ALA A 53 18.07 -10.43 7.98
N GLY A 54 17.29 -11.46 8.33
CA GLY A 54 17.20 -12.00 9.69
C GLY A 54 16.33 -11.20 10.66
N ARG A 55 15.91 -9.98 10.31
CA ARG A 55 15.03 -9.15 11.16
C ARG A 55 13.57 -9.58 11.04
N THR A 56 12.81 -9.32 12.10
CA THR A 56 11.36 -9.49 12.12
C THR A 56 10.68 -8.20 11.65
N VAL A 57 10.15 -8.23 10.43
CA VAL A 57 9.39 -7.13 9.83
C VAL A 57 7.90 -7.39 10.01
N VAL A 58 7.20 -6.48 10.67
CA VAL A 58 5.75 -6.51 10.86
C VAL A 58 5.10 -5.61 9.81
N VAL A 59 4.24 -6.17 8.98
CA VAL A 59 3.44 -5.45 7.98
C VAL A 59 2.00 -5.38 8.46
N ALA A 60 1.52 -4.18 8.75
CA ALA A 60 0.17 -3.95 9.22
C ALA A 60 -0.76 -3.62 8.05
N GLY A 61 -1.69 -4.52 7.77
CA GLY A 61 -2.52 -4.52 6.57
C GLY A 61 -1.89 -5.36 5.45
N TYR A 62 -2.72 -6.18 4.82
CA TYR A 62 -2.33 -7.10 3.77
C TYR A 62 -3.18 -6.92 2.50
N GLY A 63 -3.59 -5.68 2.23
CA GLY A 63 -4.08 -5.23 0.92
C GLY A 63 -2.98 -5.28 -0.16
N MET A 64 -3.18 -4.62 -1.32
CA MET A 64 -2.19 -4.65 -2.40
C MET A 64 -0.84 -4.05 -1.96
N CYS A 65 -0.85 -2.94 -1.21
CA CYS A 65 0.35 -2.36 -0.60
C CYS A 65 1.06 -3.35 0.34
N GLY A 66 0.30 -4.00 1.23
CA GLY A 66 0.82 -5.01 2.16
C GLY A 66 1.47 -6.20 1.46
N ARG A 67 0.81 -6.78 0.45
CA ARG A 67 1.38 -7.84 -0.40
C ARG A 67 2.70 -7.41 -1.04
N GLY A 68 2.74 -6.17 -1.53
CA GLY A 68 3.95 -5.53 -2.04
C GLY A 68 5.08 -5.52 -1.04
N VAL A 69 4.87 -4.84 0.10
CA VAL A 69 5.86 -4.67 1.16
C VAL A 69 6.35 -6.02 1.71
N ALA A 70 5.42 -6.92 2.04
CA ALA A 70 5.74 -8.24 2.58
C ALA A 70 6.62 -9.06 1.63
N SER A 71 6.28 -9.09 0.34
CA SER A 71 7.06 -9.83 -0.64
C SER A 71 8.49 -9.30 -0.79
N ARG A 72 8.69 -7.97 -0.76
CA ARG A 72 10.03 -7.36 -0.87
C ARG A 72 10.84 -7.54 0.41
N ALA A 73 10.22 -7.36 1.58
CA ALA A 73 10.87 -7.63 2.86
C ALA A 73 11.36 -9.09 2.96
N ARG A 74 10.50 -10.05 2.61
CA ARG A 74 10.87 -11.48 2.54
C ARG A 74 11.97 -11.73 1.50
N GLY A 75 11.90 -11.09 0.34
CA GLY A 75 12.92 -11.18 -0.70
C GLY A 75 14.31 -10.69 -0.25
N LEU A 76 14.36 -9.78 0.73
CA LEU A 76 15.60 -9.32 1.38
C LEU A 76 15.97 -10.15 2.63
N GLY A 77 15.35 -11.31 2.83
CA GLY A 77 15.67 -12.24 3.91
C GLY A 77 15.06 -11.89 5.26
N ALA A 78 14.09 -10.98 5.32
CA ALA A 78 13.37 -10.70 6.56
C ALA A 78 12.39 -11.83 6.91
N ARG A 79 12.14 -12.01 8.22
CA ARG A 79 11.01 -12.77 8.74
C ARG A 79 9.80 -11.86 8.78
N VAL A 80 8.81 -12.12 7.94
CA VAL A 80 7.64 -11.25 7.82
C VAL A 80 6.48 -11.76 8.67
N ILE A 81 5.97 -10.88 9.52
CA ILE A 81 4.71 -11.04 10.26
C ILE A 81 3.69 -10.09 9.63
N VAL A 82 2.48 -10.58 9.40
CA VAL A 82 1.35 -9.79 8.91
C VAL A 82 0.33 -9.60 10.05
N THR A 83 -0.28 -8.42 10.12
CA THR A 83 -1.45 -8.19 10.96
C THR A 83 -2.64 -7.80 10.07
N GLU A 84 -3.76 -8.49 10.22
CA GLU A 84 -4.96 -8.27 9.41
C GLU A 84 -6.24 -8.41 10.24
N ILE A 85 -7.28 -7.70 9.80
CA ILE A 85 -8.63 -7.77 10.35
C ILE A 85 -9.57 -8.58 9.45
N ASP A 86 -9.29 -8.62 8.13
CA ASP A 86 -10.12 -9.37 7.20
C ASP A 86 -9.69 -10.85 7.20
N PRO A 87 -10.59 -11.80 7.49
CA PRO A 87 -10.24 -13.21 7.61
C PRO A 87 -9.83 -13.84 6.28
N LEU A 88 -10.37 -13.40 5.13
CA LEU A 88 -10.00 -13.91 3.82
C LEU A 88 -8.59 -13.45 3.47
N VAL A 89 -8.30 -12.17 3.69
CA VAL A 89 -6.98 -11.60 3.41
C VAL A 89 -5.92 -12.18 4.37
N ALA A 90 -6.26 -12.37 5.64
CA ALA A 90 -5.40 -13.04 6.61
C ALA A 90 -5.11 -14.50 6.20
N LEU A 91 -6.12 -15.23 5.73
CA LEU A 91 -5.95 -16.59 5.23
C LEU A 91 -5.00 -16.64 4.03
N GLU A 92 -5.11 -15.69 3.09
CA GLU A 92 -4.18 -15.57 1.97
C GLU A 92 -2.74 -15.34 2.45
N ALA A 93 -2.53 -14.43 3.41
CA ALA A 93 -1.20 -14.19 3.98
C ALA A 93 -0.59 -15.47 4.58
N VAL A 94 -1.40 -16.28 5.27
CA VAL A 94 -0.97 -17.59 5.79
C VAL A 94 -0.61 -18.55 4.64
N MET A 95 -1.44 -18.62 3.60
CA MET A 95 -1.21 -19.50 2.45
C MET A 95 0.02 -19.09 1.62
N GLU A 96 0.40 -17.81 1.64
CA GLU A 96 1.65 -17.33 1.06
C GLU A 96 2.87 -17.59 1.96
N GLY A 97 2.68 -18.12 3.17
CA GLY A 97 3.74 -18.53 4.10
C GLY A 97 4.16 -17.46 5.12
N TYR A 98 3.36 -16.42 5.33
CA TYR A 98 3.60 -15.43 6.37
C TYR A 98 2.98 -15.85 7.69
N GLN A 99 3.62 -15.45 8.79
CA GLN A 99 3.01 -15.59 10.11
C GLN A 99 1.98 -14.46 10.30
N VAL A 100 0.74 -14.79 10.64
CA VAL A 100 -0.29 -13.79 10.96
C VAL A 100 -0.47 -13.71 12.47
N LEU A 101 -0.39 -12.49 13.02
CA LEU A 101 -0.57 -12.25 14.46
C LEU A 101 -1.42 -11.00 14.72
N PRO A 102 -2.13 -10.93 15.85
CA PRO A 102 -2.64 -9.68 16.37
C PRO A 102 -1.50 -8.68 16.63
N MET A 103 -1.74 -7.38 16.41
CA MET A 103 -0.70 -6.35 16.56
C MET A 103 -0.05 -6.35 17.94
N ARG A 104 -0.81 -6.59 19.01
CA ARG A 104 -0.29 -6.70 20.38
C ARG A 104 0.77 -7.79 20.54
N GLU A 105 0.62 -8.93 19.84
CA GLU A 105 1.61 -10.02 19.86
C GLU A 105 2.79 -9.69 18.96
N ALA A 106 2.53 -9.14 17.77
CA ALA A 106 3.56 -8.70 16.83
C ALA A 106 4.47 -7.62 17.45
N ALA A 107 3.92 -6.69 18.21
CA ALA A 107 4.66 -5.62 18.90
C ALA A 107 5.76 -6.15 19.84
N ARG A 108 5.56 -7.32 20.46
CA ARG A 108 6.56 -7.92 21.36
C ARG A 108 7.76 -8.50 20.63
N VAL A 109 7.61 -8.90 19.38
CA VAL A 109 8.64 -9.65 18.63
C VAL A 109 9.21 -8.88 17.46
N GLY A 110 8.47 -7.92 16.90
CA GLY A 110 8.85 -7.11 15.75
C GLY A 110 10.02 -6.18 16.02
N GLU A 111 10.77 -5.88 14.96
CA GLU A 111 11.92 -4.98 14.96
C GLU A 111 11.71 -3.81 14.00
N VAL A 112 11.02 -4.05 12.88
CA VAL A 112 10.61 -3.01 11.92
C VAL A 112 9.11 -3.14 11.69
N PHE A 113 8.36 -2.06 11.89
CA PHE A 113 6.91 -2.02 11.75
C PHE A 113 6.54 -1.10 10.60
N ILE A 114 5.74 -1.61 9.65
CA ILE A 114 5.34 -0.90 8.44
C ILE A 114 3.82 -0.91 8.35
N THR A 115 3.20 0.26 8.49
CA THR A 115 1.74 0.42 8.38
C THR A 115 1.33 0.76 6.95
N VAL A 116 0.37 0.01 6.40
CA VAL A 116 -0.15 0.14 5.02
C VAL A 116 -1.65 -0.16 4.95
N THR A 117 -2.39 0.26 5.97
CA THR A 117 -3.83 -0.06 6.14
C THR A 117 -4.75 0.96 5.48
N GLY A 118 -4.33 2.23 5.47
CA GLY A 118 -5.18 3.36 5.12
C GLY A 118 -6.12 3.84 6.23
N ASP A 119 -5.97 3.33 7.45
CA ASP A 119 -6.80 3.65 8.62
C ASP A 119 -6.05 4.58 9.61
N THR A 120 -6.46 4.62 10.88
CA THR A 120 -5.84 5.42 11.94
C THR A 120 -5.43 4.55 13.13
N SER A 121 -4.40 4.99 13.86
CA SER A 121 -4.02 4.42 15.16
C SER A 121 -3.75 2.91 15.13
N ILE A 122 -3.18 2.42 14.02
CA ILE A 122 -2.75 1.01 13.86
C ILE A 122 -1.64 0.68 14.86
N LEU A 123 -0.70 1.60 15.03
CA LEU A 123 0.25 1.59 16.13
C LEU A 123 -0.18 2.67 17.13
N ALA A 124 -0.64 2.23 18.31
CA ALA A 124 -1.21 3.05 19.35
C ALA A 124 -0.47 2.84 20.68
N ARG A 125 -0.88 3.58 21.72
CA ARG A 125 -0.25 3.61 23.04
C ARG A 125 0.05 2.22 23.61
N GLU A 126 -0.88 1.28 23.49
CA GLU A 126 -0.77 -0.08 24.00
C GLU A 126 0.30 -0.92 23.29
N HIS A 127 0.69 -0.54 22.06
CA HIS A 127 1.70 -1.23 21.28
C HIS A 127 3.11 -0.74 21.64
N PHE A 128 3.31 0.57 21.79
CA PHE A 128 4.63 1.15 22.03
C PHE A 128 5.28 0.63 23.31
N GLY A 129 4.49 0.44 24.37
CA GLY A 129 4.97 -0.15 25.63
C GLY A 129 5.50 -1.58 25.50
N LEU A 130 5.12 -2.31 24.44
CA LEU A 130 5.52 -3.71 24.19
C LEU A 130 6.73 -3.86 23.26
N MET A 131 7.12 -2.79 22.56
CA MET A 131 8.17 -2.84 21.54
C MET A 131 9.56 -3.00 22.12
N LYS A 132 10.46 -3.65 21.38
CA LYS A 132 11.87 -3.81 21.78
C LYS A 132 12.62 -2.47 21.69
N ASP A 133 13.72 -2.35 22.44
CA ASP A 133 14.69 -1.29 22.19
C ASP A 133 15.17 -1.34 20.74
N GLY A 134 15.23 -0.19 20.08
CA GLY A 134 15.64 -0.06 18.70
C GLY A 134 14.54 -0.30 17.67
N ALA A 135 13.28 -0.51 18.08
CA ALA A 135 12.17 -0.70 17.14
C ALA A 135 12.07 0.47 16.15
N VAL A 136 11.84 0.16 14.87
CA VAL A 136 11.70 1.15 13.79
C VAL A 136 10.27 1.16 13.27
N LEU A 137 9.65 2.33 13.24
CA LEU A 137 8.28 2.54 12.82
C LEU A 137 8.25 3.33 11.51
N ALA A 138 7.55 2.81 10.53
CA ALA A 138 7.37 3.44 9.24
C ALA A 138 5.92 3.33 8.79
N ASN A 139 5.46 4.34 8.07
CA ASN A 139 4.15 4.35 7.46
C ASN A 139 4.30 4.52 5.95
N SER A 140 3.58 3.72 5.18
CA SER A 140 3.43 3.91 3.73
C SER A 140 1.97 3.79 3.29
N GLY A 141 1.03 3.84 4.22
CA GLY A 141 -0.39 3.91 3.94
C GLY A 141 -0.87 5.35 3.88
N HIS A 142 -1.89 5.71 4.64
CA HIS A 142 -2.59 6.97 4.45
C HIS A 142 -2.19 8.08 5.43
N PHE A 143 -1.72 9.20 4.86
CA PHE A 143 -1.28 10.40 5.60
C PHE A 143 -0.24 10.06 6.67
N ASP A 144 -0.42 10.56 7.90
CA ASP A 144 0.48 10.41 9.04
C ASP A 144 -0.25 9.98 10.32
N VAL A 145 -1.42 9.35 10.16
CA VAL A 145 -2.34 9.00 11.26
C VAL A 145 -2.37 7.52 11.60
N GLU A 146 -1.77 6.65 10.78
CA GLU A 146 -1.67 5.21 11.10
C GLU A 146 -0.80 4.92 12.32
N ILE A 147 0.10 5.84 12.67
CA ILE A 147 0.93 5.79 13.86
C ILE A 147 0.49 6.92 14.77
N ASP A 148 0.07 6.60 15.98
CA ASP A 148 -0.33 7.58 16.99
C ASP A 148 0.89 8.31 17.57
N LYS A 149 1.30 9.39 16.89
CA LYS A 149 2.48 10.19 17.25
C LYS A 149 2.30 10.97 18.55
N GLU A 150 1.07 11.34 18.87
CA GLU A 150 0.74 12.03 20.12
C GLU A 150 0.97 11.07 21.29
N ALA A 151 0.40 9.86 21.23
CA ALA A 151 0.65 8.85 22.25
C ALA A 151 2.12 8.43 22.34
N LEU A 152 2.83 8.35 21.20
CA LEU A 152 4.27 8.05 21.20
C LEU A 152 5.09 9.17 21.86
N GLY A 153 4.75 10.43 21.59
CA GLY A 153 5.37 11.60 22.20
C GLY A 153 5.13 11.68 23.70
N ASP A 154 3.90 11.42 24.14
CA ASP A 154 3.52 11.42 25.57
C ASP A 154 4.26 10.35 26.38
N LEU A 155 4.58 9.20 25.77
CA LEU A 155 5.32 8.12 26.42
C LEU A 155 6.82 8.36 26.45
N ALA A 156 7.33 9.27 25.62
CA ALA A 156 8.75 9.55 25.51
C ALA A 156 9.19 10.62 26.51
N VAL A 157 10.34 10.40 27.14
CA VAL A 157 10.99 11.41 28.00
C VAL A 157 11.85 12.40 27.20
N GLU A 158 12.21 12.03 25.97
CA GLU A 158 12.99 12.86 25.06
C GLU A 158 12.72 12.44 23.61
N VAL A 159 12.63 13.42 22.72
CA VAL A 159 12.55 13.22 21.27
C VAL A 159 13.68 14.00 20.62
N ARG A 160 14.48 13.33 19.78
CA ARG A 160 15.55 13.98 19.04
C ARG A 160 15.69 13.42 17.63
N ARG A 161 16.07 14.27 16.69
CA ARG A 161 16.41 13.86 15.33
C ARG A 161 17.84 13.34 15.29
N ILE A 162 18.02 12.04 15.06
CA ILE A 162 19.34 11.40 15.02
C ILE A 162 19.92 11.31 13.61
N ARG A 163 19.04 11.37 12.59
CA ARG A 163 19.39 11.41 11.18
C ARG A 163 18.27 12.13 10.42
N GLU A 164 18.56 12.60 9.23
CA GLU A 164 17.51 13.03 8.30
C GLU A 164 16.45 11.93 8.18
N PHE A 165 15.18 12.29 8.41
CA PHE A 165 14.02 11.40 8.46
C PHE A 165 13.99 10.37 9.60
N VAL A 166 14.85 10.43 10.61
CA VAL A 166 14.83 9.51 11.75
C VAL A 166 14.78 10.27 13.07
N ASP A 167 13.62 10.18 13.72
CA ASP A 167 13.39 10.72 15.05
C ASP A 167 13.43 9.59 16.08
N GLU A 168 14.31 9.71 17.07
CA GLU A 168 14.44 8.79 18.19
C GLU A 168 13.58 9.30 19.36
N TYR A 169 12.68 8.45 19.82
CA TYR A 169 11.86 8.63 21.00
C TYR A 169 12.45 7.77 22.11
N ARG A 170 13.01 8.40 23.15
CA ARG A 170 13.56 7.72 24.33
C ARG A 170 12.45 7.52 25.35
N MET A 171 12.21 6.28 25.75
CA MET A 171 11.19 5.89 26.73
C MET A 171 11.72 6.02 28.16
N GLU A 172 10.83 6.08 29.16
CA GLU A 172 11.20 6.16 30.59
C GLU A 172 12.14 5.03 31.05
N ASP A 173 11.97 3.82 30.50
CA ASP A 173 12.78 2.65 30.83
C ASP A 173 14.10 2.56 30.04
N GLY A 174 14.41 3.58 29.24
CA GLY A 174 15.65 3.69 28.46
C GLY A 174 15.59 3.05 27.08
N ARG A 175 14.51 2.34 26.72
CA ARG A 175 14.31 1.87 25.34
C ARG A 175 14.19 3.05 24.37
N ARG A 176 14.56 2.81 23.12
CA ARG A 176 14.47 3.76 22.01
C ARG A 176 13.54 3.23 20.94
N ILE A 177 12.62 4.07 20.49
CA ILE A 177 11.77 3.80 19.33
C ILE A 177 12.10 4.84 18.26
N HIS A 178 12.29 4.39 17.03
CA HIS A 178 12.65 5.25 15.91
C HIS A 178 11.44 5.43 15.00
N LEU A 179 11.01 6.66 14.78
CA LEU A 179 9.96 6.99 13.83
C LEU A 179 10.59 7.53 12.55
N LEU A 180 10.26 6.89 11.42
CA LEU A 180 10.72 7.35 10.12
C LEU A 180 9.78 8.42 9.56
N ALA A 181 10.37 9.44 8.93
CA ALA A 181 9.68 10.50 8.19
C ALA A 181 8.52 11.17 8.96
N GLU A 182 8.64 11.33 10.28
CA GLU A 182 7.58 11.89 11.15
C GLU A 182 6.23 11.18 11.00
N GLY A 183 6.25 9.88 10.67
CA GLY A 183 5.05 9.06 10.43
C GLY A 183 4.35 9.31 9.09
N ARG A 184 4.86 10.20 8.24
CA ARG A 184 4.38 10.40 6.86
C ARG A 184 4.79 9.22 5.97
N LEU A 185 4.33 9.25 4.72
CA LEU A 185 4.65 8.24 3.71
C LEU A 185 6.16 8.12 3.49
N VAL A 186 6.78 7.10 4.08
CA VAL A 186 8.23 6.89 4.11
C VAL A 186 8.83 6.75 2.72
N ASN A 187 8.07 6.13 1.80
CA ASN A 187 8.49 5.90 0.43
C ASN A 187 8.63 7.20 -0.38
N LEU A 188 7.88 8.24 -0.03
CA LEU A 188 7.93 9.55 -0.66
C LEU A 188 8.83 10.53 0.09
N ALA A 189 8.82 10.48 1.42
CA ALA A 189 9.55 11.42 2.25
C ALA A 189 11.04 11.08 2.35
N ALA A 190 11.38 9.78 2.43
CA ALA A 190 12.76 9.31 2.61
C ALA A 190 13.34 8.61 1.37
N ALA A 191 12.61 8.60 0.26
CA ALA A 191 13.05 8.11 -1.05
C ALA A 191 12.37 8.93 -2.17
N GLU A 192 12.25 8.37 -3.36
CA GLU A 192 11.76 9.05 -4.57
C GLU A 192 10.36 8.58 -4.98
N GLY A 193 9.66 7.85 -4.11
CA GLY A 193 8.37 7.26 -4.43
C GLY A 193 8.46 6.12 -5.44
N HIS A 194 7.38 5.95 -6.18
CA HIS A 194 7.25 4.88 -7.17
C HIS A 194 8.12 5.16 -8.40
N PRO A 195 8.83 4.15 -8.94
CA PRO A 195 9.55 4.30 -10.20
C PRO A 195 8.65 4.74 -11.35
N ALA A 196 9.17 5.54 -12.29
CA ALA A 196 8.42 5.99 -13.46
C ALA A 196 7.76 4.84 -14.24
N ALA A 197 8.43 3.68 -14.30
CA ALA A 197 7.96 2.48 -14.99
C ALA A 197 6.72 1.80 -14.37
N VAL A 198 6.28 2.19 -13.18
CA VAL A 198 4.96 1.76 -12.66
C VAL A 198 3.96 2.91 -12.66
N MET A 199 4.45 4.15 -12.51
CA MET A 199 3.63 5.36 -12.54
C MET A 199 3.06 5.67 -13.94
N ASP A 200 3.69 5.19 -15.00
CA ASP A 200 3.20 5.36 -16.37
C ASP A 200 1.77 4.82 -16.56
N MET A 201 1.45 3.66 -16.00
CA MET A 201 0.09 3.09 -16.02
C MET A 201 -0.90 3.94 -15.21
N SER A 202 -0.51 4.37 -14.00
CA SER A 202 -1.33 5.27 -13.17
C SER A 202 -1.65 6.57 -13.89
N PHE A 203 -0.67 7.18 -14.57
CA PHE A 203 -0.85 8.43 -15.29
C PHE A 203 -1.53 8.25 -16.65
N ALA A 204 -1.36 7.12 -17.32
CA ALA A 204 -2.13 6.79 -18.53
C ALA A 204 -3.63 6.64 -18.20
N ASN A 205 -3.97 5.97 -17.09
CA ASN A 205 -5.35 5.93 -16.59
C ASN A 205 -5.91 7.33 -16.32
N GLN A 206 -5.13 8.21 -15.68
CA GLN A 206 -5.54 9.60 -15.45
C GLN A 206 -5.81 10.33 -16.77
N ALA A 207 -4.87 10.29 -17.72
CA ALA A 207 -4.97 10.99 -18.98
C ALA A 207 -6.19 10.53 -19.80
N LEU A 208 -6.34 9.22 -20.00
CA LEU A 208 -7.44 8.64 -20.76
C LEU A 208 -8.79 8.82 -20.07
N SER A 209 -8.83 8.75 -18.74
CA SER A 209 -10.08 8.99 -18.00
C SER A 209 -10.50 10.46 -18.04
N VAL A 210 -9.56 11.42 -18.08
CA VAL A 210 -9.88 12.84 -18.26
C VAL A 210 -10.47 13.09 -19.66
N GLU A 211 -9.90 12.48 -20.70
CA GLU A 211 -10.46 12.51 -22.05
C GLU A 211 -11.88 11.91 -22.09
N TRP A 212 -12.07 10.74 -21.47
CA TRP A 212 -13.37 10.08 -21.39
C TRP A 212 -14.39 10.91 -20.61
N LEU A 213 -14.00 11.49 -19.47
CA LEU A 213 -14.84 12.39 -18.68
C LEU A 213 -15.32 13.57 -19.53
N HIS A 214 -14.42 14.18 -20.30
CA HIS A 214 -14.76 15.30 -21.17
C HIS A 214 -15.79 14.90 -22.24
N ALA A 215 -15.60 13.74 -22.87
CA ALA A 215 -16.49 13.24 -23.91
C ALA A 215 -17.88 12.81 -23.39
N ASN A 216 -17.98 12.44 -22.11
CA ASN A 216 -19.20 11.90 -21.52
C ASN A 216 -19.84 12.80 -20.44
N ALA A 217 -19.33 14.03 -20.28
CA ALA A 217 -19.69 14.92 -19.17
C ALA A 217 -21.21 15.15 -19.02
N GLU A 218 -21.95 15.25 -20.13
CA GLU A 218 -23.40 15.51 -20.12
C GLU A 218 -24.23 14.32 -19.59
N GLY A 219 -23.69 13.09 -19.67
CA GLY A 219 -24.38 11.87 -19.23
C GLY A 219 -24.03 11.44 -17.81
N LEU A 220 -23.09 12.10 -17.16
CA LEU A 220 -22.56 11.68 -15.86
C LEU A 220 -23.26 12.42 -14.70
N GLY A 221 -23.74 11.63 -13.73
CA GLY A 221 -24.29 12.16 -12.49
C GLY A 221 -23.22 12.64 -11.50
N GLN A 222 -23.65 13.05 -10.31
CA GLN A 222 -22.76 13.41 -9.20
C GLN A 222 -22.34 12.16 -8.42
N GLU A 223 -21.63 11.26 -9.08
CA GLU A 223 -21.25 9.96 -8.53
C GLU A 223 -19.77 9.63 -8.72
N VAL A 224 -19.32 8.61 -8.00
CA VAL A 224 -17.98 8.04 -8.19
C VAL A 224 -18.08 6.84 -9.11
N VAL A 225 -17.64 6.99 -10.35
CA VAL A 225 -17.65 5.94 -11.38
C VAL A 225 -16.30 5.22 -11.45
N PRO A 226 -16.27 3.92 -11.83
CA PRO A 226 -15.01 3.23 -12.10
C PRO A 226 -14.37 3.73 -13.40
N VAL A 227 -13.10 3.39 -13.61
CA VAL A 227 -12.46 3.55 -14.92
C VAL A 227 -13.16 2.61 -15.92
N PRO A 228 -13.52 3.10 -17.13
CA PRO A 228 -14.04 2.24 -18.19
C PRO A 228 -13.10 1.06 -18.47
N VAL A 229 -13.67 -0.14 -18.63
CA VAL A 229 -12.89 -1.39 -18.80
C VAL A 229 -12.00 -1.33 -20.04
N GLU A 230 -12.45 -0.65 -21.09
CA GLU A 230 -11.72 -0.46 -22.34
C GLU A 230 -10.46 0.38 -22.13
N ILE A 231 -10.53 1.40 -21.27
CA ILE A 231 -9.38 2.25 -20.92
C ILE A 231 -8.36 1.42 -20.15
N ASP A 232 -8.81 0.66 -19.15
CA ASP A 232 -7.92 -0.15 -18.33
C ASP A 232 -7.19 -1.23 -19.17
N LYS A 233 -7.93 -1.89 -20.07
CA LYS A 233 -7.36 -2.84 -21.04
C LYS A 233 -6.38 -2.16 -22.01
N GLU A 234 -6.69 -0.97 -22.48
CA GLU A 234 -5.82 -0.22 -23.38
C GLU A 234 -4.52 0.21 -22.68
N VAL A 235 -4.59 0.64 -21.42
CA VAL A 235 -3.41 0.93 -20.60
C VAL A 235 -2.53 -0.31 -20.47
N ALA A 236 -3.12 -1.48 -20.19
CA ALA A 236 -2.38 -2.74 -20.12
C ALA A 236 -1.69 -3.09 -21.46
N ARG A 237 -2.40 -2.94 -22.58
CA ARG A 237 -1.88 -3.20 -23.93
C ARG A 237 -0.72 -2.25 -24.28
N LEU A 238 -0.88 -0.96 -24.02
CA LEU A 238 0.15 0.05 -24.23
C LEU A 238 1.38 -0.24 -23.38
N LYS A 239 1.19 -0.66 -22.12
CA LYS A 239 2.29 -1.05 -21.23
C LYS A 239 3.08 -2.23 -21.78
N LEU A 240 2.42 -3.30 -22.21
CA LEU A 240 3.08 -4.46 -22.81
C LEU A 240 3.85 -4.08 -24.08
N THR A 241 3.24 -3.25 -24.93
CA THR A 241 3.89 -2.71 -26.14
C THR A 241 5.16 -1.94 -25.78
N ALA A 242 5.09 -1.05 -24.79
CA ALA A 242 6.24 -0.27 -24.33
C ALA A 242 7.34 -1.14 -23.70
N MET A 243 6.98 -2.31 -23.16
CA MET A 243 7.92 -3.31 -22.65
C MET A 243 8.46 -4.26 -23.73
N GLY A 244 7.98 -4.15 -24.98
CA GLY A 244 8.34 -5.07 -26.06
C GLY A 244 7.83 -6.50 -25.84
N VAL A 245 6.71 -6.64 -25.13
CA VAL A 245 6.08 -7.93 -24.83
C VAL A 245 4.90 -8.16 -25.78
N GLU A 246 4.96 -9.25 -26.52
CA GLU A 246 3.85 -9.76 -27.33
C GLU A 246 3.08 -10.83 -26.55
N ILE A 247 1.78 -10.96 -26.84
CA ILE A 247 0.89 -11.95 -26.20
C ILE A 247 0.06 -12.66 -27.27
N ASP A 248 -0.40 -13.86 -26.96
CA ASP A 248 -1.28 -14.64 -27.84
C ASP A 248 -2.66 -13.99 -27.97
N GLU A 249 -3.30 -14.24 -29.12
CA GLU A 249 -4.72 -13.96 -29.34
C GLU A 249 -5.52 -15.27 -29.35
N LEU A 250 -6.75 -15.22 -28.85
CA LEU A 250 -7.65 -16.37 -28.94
C LEU A 250 -7.93 -16.69 -30.42
N SER A 251 -7.74 -17.94 -30.79
CA SER A 251 -8.27 -18.44 -32.06
C SER A 251 -9.80 -18.39 -32.04
N PRO A 252 -10.47 -18.32 -33.21
CA PRO A 252 -11.93 -18.33 -33.28
C PRO A 252 -12.57 -19.54 -32.57
N ALA A 253 -11.89 -20.69 -32.58
CA ALA A 253 -12.35 -21.90 -31.89
C ALA A 253 -12.29 -21.75 -30.36
N GLN A 254 -11.22 -21.15 -29.82
CA GLN A 254 -11.09 -20.89 -28.37
C GLN A 254 -12.10 -19.85 -27.89
N ASP A 255 -12.32 -18.78 -28.66
CA ASP A 255 -13.33 -17.76 -28.34
C ASP A 255 -14.75 -18.35 -28.34
N ALA A 256 -15.08 -19.19 -29.33
CA ALA A 256 -16.35 -19.90 -29.39
C ALA A 256 -16.55 -20.86 -28.21
N TYR A 257 -15.50 -21.60 -27.83
CA TYR A 257 -15.52 -22.52 -26.69
C TYR A 257 -15.83 -21.77 -25.38
N LEU A 258 -15.15 -20.65 -25.10
CA LEU A 258 -15.34 -19.87 -23.87
C LEU A 258 -16.71 -19.20 -23.76
N LYS A 259 -17.40 -18.98 -24.90
CA LYS A 259 -18.75 -18.38 -24.94
C LYS A 259 -19.88 -19.40 -25.01
N SER A 260 -19.57 -20.69 -25.13
CA SER A 260 -20.55 -21.75 -25.26
C SER A 260 -20.74 -22.50 -23.94
N TRP A 261 -21.99 -22.76 -23.57
CA TRP A 261 -22.35 -23.68 -22.48
C TRP A 261 -22.49 -25.13 -22.99
N GLU A 262 -22.51 -25.33 -24.30
CA GLU A 262 -22.73 -26.62 -24.96
C GLU A 262 -21.44 -27.47 -25.01
N GLN A 263 -20.31 -26.86 -24.66
CA GLN A 263 -18.99 -27.48 -24.67
C GLN A 263 -18.30 -27.22 -23.33
N GLY A 264 -18.42 -28.15 -22.41
CA GLY A 264 -17.91 -28.06 -21.03
C GLY A 264 -18.68 -29.00 -20.10
N THR A 265 -18.12 -29.31 -18.94
CA THR A 265 -18.81 -30.04 -17.85
C THR A 265 -19.66 -29.11 -17.01
#